data_AF-A0A949A7G1-F1
#
_entry.id   AF-A0A949A7G1-F1
#
_cell.length_a   1.000
_cell.length_b   1.000
_cell.length_c   1.000
_cell.angle_alpha   90.00
_cell.angle_beta   90.00
_cell.angle_gamma   90.00
#
_symmetry.space_group_name_H-M   'P 1'
#
loop_
_entity.id
_entity.type
_entity.pdbx_description
1 polymer ?
#
loop_
_entity_poly.entity_id
_entity_poly.type
_entity_poly.pdbx_seq_one_letter_code
_entity_poly.pdbx_strand_id
1 'polypeptide(L)'
;MDKIVEELHKVFRLKDSTDIGDIVIIVTENPQTLSYSLITGFERDTNRRDEWWHVSMQLLSVPPQKVVWTLRTEQFTGKEIFTMGGEKRYIKAVDFSGPEGPPKKEQKPQDKGKPAVLRVVK
;
A
#
# COMPACT_ATOMS: atom_id res chain seq x y z
N MET A 1 14.73 20.07 13.17
CA MET A 1 14.95 18.66 12.83
C MET A 1 15.81 17.87 13.84
N ASP A 2 17.02 18.32 14.18
CA ASP A 2 18.03 17.51 14.91
C ASP A 2 17.59 16.93 16.25
N LYS A 3 16.90 17.73 17.08
CA LYS A 3 16.39 17.26 18.39
C LYS A 3 15.43 16.08 18.26
N ILE A 4 14.59 16.07 17.21
CA ILE A 4 13.64 14.97 16.95
C ILE A 4 14.41 13.70 16.61
N VAL A 5 15.46 13.82 15.80
CA VAL A 5 16.32 12.69 15.43
C VAL A 5 17.00 12.11 16.67
N GLU A 6 17.56 12.95 17.55
CA GLU A 6 18.14 12.49 18.81
C GLU A 6 17.14 11.76 19.71
N GLU A 7 15.90 12.23 19.77
CA GLU A 7 14.83 11.58 20.52
C GLU A 7 14.44 10.24 19.90
N LEU A 8 14.38 10.13 18.57
CA LEU A 8 14.08 8.87 17.88
C LEU A 8 15.13 7.79 18.18
N HIS A 9 16.42 8.13 18.19
CA HIS A 9 17.49 7.18 18.54
C HIS A 9 17.42 6.67 19.99
N LYS A 10 16.79 7.42 20.90
CA LYS A 10 16.59 6.99 22.31
C LYS A 10 15.40 6.04 22.45
N VAL A 11 14.37 6.22 21.62
CA VAL A 11 13.12 5.46 21.70
C VAL A 11 13.18 4.18 20.85
N PHE A 12 13.75 4.27 19.66
CA PHE A 12 13.80 3.18 18.69
C PHE A 12 15.19 2.56 18.60
N ARG A 13 15.24 1.24 18.42
CA ARG A 13 16.45 0.55 17.99
C ARG A 13 16.60 0.70 16.49
N LEU A 14 17.24 1.79 16.07
CA LEU A 14 17.56 2.05 14.67
C LEU A 14 18.84 1.30 14.28
N LYS A 15 18.87 0.76 13.07
CA LYS A 15 20.06 0.11 12.48
C LYS A 15 20.68 1.00 11.41
N ASP A 16 21.95 0.75 11.08
CA ASP A 16 22.72 1.59 10.16
C ASP A 16 22.46 1.28 8.68
N SER A 17 22.04 0.06 8.34
CA SER A 17 21.69 -0.33 6.97
C SER A 17 20.19 -0.28 6.71
N THR A 18 19.80 -0.15 5.45
CA THR A 18 18.40 -0.29 5.02
C THR A 18 18.35 -1.26 3.84
N ASP A 19 17.47 -2.25 3.95
CA ASP A 19 17.31 -3.38 3.04
C ASP A 19 15.84 -3.53 2.63
N ILE A 20 15.58 -4.28 1.57
CA ILE A 20 14.21 -4.62 1.15
C ILE A 20 13.53 -5.42 2.27
N GLY A 21 12.31 -5.03 2.64
CA GLY A 21 11.56 -5.63 3.73
C GLY A 21 11.70 -4.89 5.07
N ASP A 22 12.58 -3.90 5.18
CA ASP A 22 12.67 -3.07 6.36
C ASP A 22 11.53 -2.05 6.44
N ILE A 23 11.14 -1.72 7.67
CA ILE A 23 10.26 -0.59 7.93
C ILE A 23 11.11 0.61 8.35
N VAL A 24 10.95 1.73 7.65
CA VAL A 24 11.65 2.98 7.92
C VAL A 24 10.71 4.01 8.54
N ILE A 25 11.29 4.97 9.26
CA ILE A 25 10.62 6.11 9.86
C ILE A 25 10.94 7.35 9.03
N ILE A 26 9.92 8.09 8.60
CA ILE A 26 10.07 9.30 7.80
C ILE A 26 9.55 10.47 8.62
N VAL A 27 10.43 11.45 8.87
CA VAL A 27 10.11 12.69 9.56
C VAL A 27 10.11 13.82 8.53
N THR A 28 8.98 14.52 8.40
CA THR A 28 8.92 15.78 7.64
C THR A 28 8.90 16.93 8.64
N GLU A 29 9.61 18.02 8.36
CA GLU A 29 9.68 19.17 9.27
C GLU A 29 8.49 20.11 9.14
N ASN A 30 7.95 20.29 7.92
CA ASN A 30 6.90 21.27 7.62
C ASN A 30 5.80 20.68 6.70
N PRO A 31 4.63 20.29 7.23
CA PRO A 31 4.29 20.19 8.65
C PRO A 31 5.07 19.07 9.34
N GLN A 32 5.30 19.23 10.64
CA GLN A 32 5.99 18.22 11.43
C GLN A 32 5.15 16.94 11.46
N THR A 33 5.57 15.91 10.74
CA THR A 33 4.84 14.64 10.62
C THR A 33 5.80 13.46 10.72
N LEU A 34 5.31 12.39 11.35
CA LEU A 34 6.00 11.11 11.49
C LEU A 34 5.19 10.07 10.74
N SER A 35 5.81 9.38 9.79
CA SER A 35 5.18 8.29 9.05
C SER A 35 6.10 7.09 8.96
N TYR A 36 5.53 5.94 8.62
CA TYR A 36 6.24 4.67 8.51
C TYR A 36 6.05 4.13 7.11
N SER A 37 7.08 3.49 6.55
CA SER A 37 6.97 2.86 5.23
C SER A 37 7.76 1.57 5.16
N LEU A 38 7.24 0.59 4.43
CA LEU A 38 7.97 -0.64 4.10
C LEU A 38 8.79 -0.42 2.83
N ILE A 39 10.09 -0.73 2.87
CA ILE A 39 10.96 -0.69 1.70
C ILE A 39 10.68 -1.89 0.81
N THR A 40 10.43 -1.64 -0.48
CA THR A 40 10.11 -2.67 -1.47
C THR A 40 11.13 -2.79 -2.59
N GLY A 41 12.03 -1.82 -2.76
CA GLY A 41 13.03 -1.88 -3.81
C GLY A 41 14.01 -0.71 -3.82
N PHE A 42 15.13 -0.93 -4.49
CA PHE A 42 16.16 0.06 -4.75
C PHE A 42 16.61 -0.05 -6.21
N GLU A 43 16.72 1.08 -6.88
CA GLU A 43 17.26 1.15 -8.23
C GLU A 43 18.21 2.35 -8.32
N ARG A 44 19.43 2.13 -8.83
CA ARG A 44 20.41 3.20 -8.97
C ARG A 44 19.97 4.14 -10.11
N ASP A 45 19.92 5.45 -9.85
CA ASP A 45 19.70 6.45 -10.89
C ASP A 45 21.02 6.68 -11.64
N THR A 46 21.16 6.02 -12.80
CA THR A 46 22.35 6.12 -13.66
C THR A 46 22.43 7.42 -14.44
N ASN A 47 21.39 8.27 -14.43
CA ASN A 47 21.40 9.54 -15.14
C ASN A 47 22.09 10.65 -14.34
N ARG A 48 22.32 10.44 -13.04
CA ARG A 48 23.02 11.38 -12.16
C ARG A 48 24.46 10.93 -11.97
N ARG A 49 25.37 11.91 -11.92
CA ARG A 49 26.80 11.66 -11.69
C ARG A 49 27.06 11.13 -10.28
N ASP A 50 26.29 11.61 -9.31
CA ASP A 50 26.40 11.20 -7.91
C ASP A 50 25.56 9.95 -7.61
N GLU A 51 25.71 9.43 -6.39
CA GLU A 51 25.00 8.24 -5.93
C GLU A 51 23.56 8.51 -5.50
N TRP A 52 22.69 8.61 -6.49
CA TRP A 52 21.25 8.73 -6.32
C TRP A 52 20.54 7.40 -6.57
N TRP A 53 19.48 7.16 -5.80
CA TRP A 53 18.70 5.93 -5.85
C TRP A 53 17.21 6.27 -5.93
N HIS A 54 16.48 5.52 -6.77
CA HIS A 54 15.04 5.40 -6.68
C HIS A 54 14.72 4.35 -5.62
N VAL A 55 14.05 4.77 -4.54
CA VAL A 55 13.65 3.88 -3.45
C VAL A 55 12.14 3.67 -3.54
N SER A 56 11.74 2.42 -3.75
CA SER A 56 10.31 2.05 -3.77
C SER A 56 9.86 1.70 -2.35
N MET A 57 8.71 2.25 -1.94
CA MET A 57 8.19 2.04 -0.59
C MET A 57 6.66 1.98 -0.56
N GLN A 58 6.10 1.33 0.47
CA GLN A 58 4.68 1.31 0.78
C GLN A 58 4.40 2.06 2.09
N LEU A 59 3.59 3.11 2.02
CA LEU A 59 3.25 3.95 3.17
C LEU A 59 2.29 3.22 4.13
N LEU A 60 2.59 3.27 5.42
CA LEU A 60 1.77 2.68 6.48
C LEU A 60 1.01 3.80 7.21
N SER A 61 -0.31 3.66 7.30
CA SER A 61 -1.17 4.66 7.95
C SER A 61 -1.15 4.58 9.49
N VAL A 62 -0.78 3.43 10.04
CA VAL A 62 -0.76 3.18 11.48
C VAL A 62 0.67 2.80 11.88
N PRO A 63 1.18 3.30 13.03
CA PRO A 63 2.49 2.90 13.53
C PRO A 63 2.58 1.37 13.69
N PRO A 64 3.68 0.74 13.24
CA PRO A 64 3.89 -0.68 13.46
C PRO A 64 3.87 -1.03 14.94
N GLN A 65 3.10 -2.07 15.31
CA GLN A 65 3.02 -2.56 16.69
C GLN A 65 3.27 -4.06 16.74
N LYS A 66 4.07 -4.49 17.72
CA LYS A 66 4.27 -5.91 18.00
C LYS A 66 3.10 -6.45 18.82
N VAL A 67 2.26 -7.26 18.20
CA VAL A 67 1.10 -7.90 18.83
C VAL A 67 1.11 -9.41 18.57
N VAL A 68 0.52 -10.19 19.47
CA VAL A 68 0.39 -11.65 19.33
C VAL A 68 -1.06 -12.04 19.56
N TRP A 69 -1.73 -12.55 18.53
CA TRP A 69 -3.11 -13.03 18.59
C TRP A 69 -3.15 -14.54 18.33
N THR A 70 -3.98 -15.26 19.07
CA THR A 70 -4.25 -16.69 18.80
C THR A 70 -5.45 -16.78 17.86
N LEU A 71 -5.22 -17.18 16.60
CA LEU A 71 -6.22 -17.18 15.54
C LEU A 71 -6.29 -18.53 14.83
N ARG A 72 -7.46 -18.88 14.27
CA ARG A 72 -7.61 -20.00 13.34
C ARG A 72 -7.20 -19.60 11.92
N THR A 73 -6.87 -20.58 11.07
CA THR A 73 -6.52 -20.36 9.66
C THR A 73 -7.55 -19.52 8.91
N GLU A 74 -8.84 -19.82 9.07
CA GLU A 74 -9.93 -19.11 8.38
C GLU A 74 -10.03 -17.62 8.80
N GLN A 75 -9.58 -17.29 10.02
CA GLN A 75 -9.62 -15.93 10.58
C GLN A 75 -8.57 -15.02 9.97
N PHE A 76 -7.32 -15.47 9.87
CA PHE A 76 -6.23 -14.63 9.35
C PHE A 76 -6.09 -14.68 7.82
N THR A 77 -6.75 -15.63 7.16
CA THR A 77 -6.81 -15.71 5.70
C THR A 77 -8.03 -14.99 5.10
N GLY A 78 -8.89 -14.41 5.94
CA GLY A 78 -10.03 -13.60 5.52
C GLY A 78 -11.21 -14.40 4.97
N LYS A 79 -11.35 -15.65 5.42
CA LYS A 79 -12.47 -16.53 5.05
C LYS A 79 -13.63 -16.45 6.05
N GLU A 80 -13.40 -15.93 7.26
CA GLU A 80 -14.45 -15.60 8.21
C GLU A 80 -14.26 -14.21 8.85
N ILE A 81 -15.38 -13.59 9.24
CA ILE A 81 -15.40 -12.48 10.20
C ILE A 81 -15.53 -13.10 11.59
N PHE A 82 -14.73 -12.65 12.54
CA PHE A 82 -14.71 -13.20 13.90
C PHE A 82 -14.81 -12.10 14.95
N THR A 83 -15.15 -12.46 16.18
CA THR A 83 -15.25 -11.50 17.30
C THR A 83 -14.15 -11.77 18.31
N MET A 84 -13.48 -10.71 18.76
CA MET A 84 -12.49 -10.76 19.84
C MET A 84 -12.74 -9.58 20.77
N GLY A 85 -12.81 -9.80 22.09
CA GLY A 85 -13.09 -8.70 23.05
C GLY A 85 -14.40 -7.93 22.77
N GLY A 86 -15.43 -8.59 22.25
CA GLY A 86 -16.72 -7.97 21.92
C GLY A 86 -16.76 -7.25 20.57
N GLU A 87 -15.64 -7.12 19.86
CA GLU A 87 -15.56 -6.41 18.58
C GLU A 87 -15.33 -7.37 17.41
N LYS A 88 -16.07 -7.15 16.31
CA LYS A 88 -15.92 -7.88 15.05
C LYS A 88 -14.63 -7.45 14.34
N ARG A 89 -13.90 -8.41 13.78
CA ARG A 89 -12.64 -8.24 13.06
C ARG A 89 -12.62 -9.07 11.78
N TYR A 90 -11.85 -8.58 10.81
CA TYR A 90 -11.55 -9.21 9.54
C TYR A 90 -10.08 -9.00 9.21
N ILE A 91 -9.37 -10.04 8.78
CA ILE A 91 -7.96 -9.99 8.43
C ILE A 91 -7.77 -10.66 7.08
N LYS A 92 -7.08 -10.01 6.16
CA LYS A 92 -6.67 -10.60 4.89
C LYS A 92 -5.36 -9.99 4.42
N ALA A 93 -4.48 -10.81 3.87
CA ALA A 93 -3.23 -10.34 3.27
C ALA A 93 -3.53 -9.46 2.06
N VAL A 94 -2.81 -8.34 1.96
CA VAL A 94 -2.82 -7.47 0.80
C VAL A 94 -1.74 -7.93 -0.16
N ASP A 95 -2.10 -8.05 -1.44
CA ASP A 95 -1.17 -8.34 -2.52
C ASP A 95 -0.92 -7.08 -3.34
N PHE A 96 0.33 -6.63 -3.36
CA PHE A 96 0.77 -5.44 -4.09
C PHE A 96 1.37 -5.78 -5.47
N SER A 97 1.38 -7.05 -5.87
CA SER A 97 1.87 -7.49 -7.18
C SER A 97 0.85 -7.30 -8.32
N GLY A 98 -0.38 -6.88 -7.99
CA GLY A 98 -1.42 -6.62 -8.97
C GLY A 98 -1.17 -5.36 -9.81
N PRO A 99 -1.66 -5.31 -11.05
CA PRO A 99 -1.46 -4.14 -11.91
C PRO A 99 -2.12 -2.90 -11.30
N GLU A 100 -1.34 -1.83 -11.12
CA GLU A 100 -1.86 -0.47 -10.91
C GLU A 100 -2.61 -0.03 -12.16
N GLY A 101 -3.91 -0.33 -12.21
CA GLY A 101 -4.79 0.14 -13.26
C GLY A 101 -6.19 0.32 -12.70
N PRO A 102 -6.91 1.41 -13.07
CA PRO A 102 -8.31 1.53 -12.71
C PRO A 102 -9.06 0.29 -13.22
N PRO A 103 -10.10 -0.17 -12.51
CA PRO A 103 -10.92 -1.28 -12.99
C PRO A 103 -11.36 -0.95 -14.41
N LYS A 104 -10.94 -1.77 -15.37
CA LYS A 104 -11.36 -1.68 -16.76
C LYS A 104 -12.89 -1.77 -16.71
N LYS A 105 -13.57 -0.63 -16.83
CA LYS A 105 -15.03 -0.59 -16.98
C LYS A 105 -15.34 -1.54 -18.13
N GLU A 106 -15.99 -2.65 -17.82
CA GLU A 106 -16.59 -3.50 -18.83
C GLU A 106 -17.47 -2.60 -19.69
N GLN A 107 -17.01 -2.32 -20.91
CA GLN A 107 -17.84 -1.69 -21.91
C GLN A 107 -18.95 -2.70 -22.20
N LYS A 108 -20.14 -2.46 -21.64
CA LYS A 108 -21.36 -3.11 -22.09
C LYS A 108 -21.45 -2.92 -23.61
N PRO A 109 -21.70 -3.98 -24.39
CA PRO A 109 -21.89 -3.84 -25.83
C PRO A 109 -23.01 -2.82 -26.10
N GLN A 110 -22.69 -1.79 -26.88
CA GLN A 110 -23.69 -0.89 -27.44
C GLN A 110 -24.60 -1.71 -28.35
N ASP A 111 -25.85 -1.84 -27.91
CA ASP A 111 -26.96 -2.38 -28.68
C ASP A 111 -27.15 -1.51 -29.94
N LYS A 112 -26.69 -2.01 -31.09
CA LYS A 112 -26.83 -1.33 -32.38
C LYS A 112 -28.31 -1.37 -32.79
N GLY A 113 -28.91 -0.19 -32.82
CA GLY A 113 -30.29 0.07 -33.19
C GLY A 113 -30.74 -0.61 -34.48
N LYS A 114 -32.03 -0.97 -34.44
CA LYS A 114 -32.87 -1.61 -35.46
C LYS A 114 -32.70 -0.99 -36.87
N PRO A 115 -32.73 -1.81 -37.95
CA PRO A 115 -32.71 -1.28 -39.31
C PRO A 115 -34.04 -0.61 -39.67
N ALA A 116 -33.94 0.55 -40.32
CA ALA A 116 -35.05 1.34 -40.83
C ALA A 116 -35.72 0.66 -42.05
N VAL A 117 -37.04 0.59 -42.01
CA VAL A 117 -37.91 0.08 -43.08
C VAL A 117 -37.95 1.08 -44.23
N LEU A 118 -37.46 0.72 -45.41
CA LEU A 118 -37.59 1.51 -46.63
C LEU A 118 -39.01 1.35 -47.20
N ARG A 119 -39.70 2.47 -47.43
CA ARG A 119 -41.06 2.55 -47.96
C ARG A 119 -41.00 2.66 -49.49
N VAL A 120 -41.58 1.71 -50.21
CA VAL A 120 -41.74 1.71 -51.67
C VAL A 120 -42.80 2.74 -52.05
N VAL A 121 -42.48 3.64 -52.99
CA VAL A 121 -43.46 4.56 -53.62
C VAL A 121 -43.74 4.02 -55.03
N LYS A 122 -45.02 3.95 -55.38
CA LYS A 122 -45.55 3.67 -56.72
C LYS A 122 -46.16 4.95 -57.28
#